data_AF-A0A815VS13-F1
#
_entry.id   AF-A0A815VS13-F1
#
_cell.length_a   1.000
_cell.length_b   1.000
_cell.length_c   1.000
_cell.angle_alpha   90.00
_cell.angle_beta   90.00
_cell.angle_gamma   90.00
#
_symmetry.space_group_name_H-M   'P 1'
#
loop_
_entity.id
_entity.type
_entity.pdbx_description
1 polymer ?
#
loop_
_entity_poly.entity_id
_entity_poly.type
_entity_poly.pdbx_seq_one_letter_code
_entity_poly.pdbx_strand_id
1 'polypeptide(L)'
;MTRVNSTYIHCGSEEKNYIRITRSLNRGNFLEILKWAAQTDPIVQSIFQDSTSNATYLSHDIQNEIIHIMSSQIREDIAFMLTNCNYALMADECRDISDRQQLSIVIRFVRGVNDRKIDALSVVKECFLGSVALDEFDAETLANKIVDFLKSLNISLDSCIC
;
A
#
# COMPACT_ATOMS: atom_id res chain seq x y z
N MET A 1 29.40 -2.47 20.71
CA MET A 1 28.70 -3.45 19.84
C MET A 1 27.27 -2.99 19.63
N THR A 2 26.92 -2.85 18.36
CA THR A 2 25.59 -2.72 17.73
C THR A 2 24.62 -1.65 18.28
N ARG A 3 24.68 -0.47 17.65
CA ARG A 3 23.55 0.46 17.57
C ARG A 3 22.45 -0.18 16.72
N VAL A 4 21.27 -0.34 17.29
CA VAL A 4 20.03 -0.56 16.54
C VAL A 4 19.54 0.81 16.08
N ASN A 5 19.66 1.10 14.78
CA ASN A 5 19.09 2.29 14.16
C ASN A 5 17.81 1.94 13.40
N SER A 6 16.68 2.20 14.07
CA SER A 6 15.41 2.76 13.59
C SER A 6 14.98 2.58 12.11
N THR A 7 13.76 2.09 11.93
CA THR A 7 12.89 2.45 10.79
C THR A 7 11.67 3.19 11.36
N TYR A 8 11.83 4.50 11.58
CA TYR A 8 10.70 5.40 11.77
C TYR A 8 10.54 6.21 10.49
N ILE A 9 9.34 6.17 9.91
CA ILE A 9 8.95 7.03 8.79
C ILE A 9 8.87 8.45 9.37
N HIS A 10 9.89 9.26 9.08
CA HIS A 10 9.90 10.67 9.49
C HIS A 10 9.22 11.49 8.38
N CYS A 11 7.98 11.91 8.63
CA CYS A 11 7.31 12.95 7.84
C CYS A 11 8.04 14.28 8.10
N GLY A 12 8.42 15.01 7.05
CA GLY A 12 9.34 16.14 7.11
C GLY A 12 8.63 17.49 7.28
N SER A 13 9.20 18.37 8.10
CA SER A 13 8.97 19.81 8.02
C SER A 13 9.72 20.41 6.82
N GLU A 14 9.07 21.33 6.13
CA GLU A 14 9.47 21.92 4.87
C GLU A 14 10.77 22.75 4.96
N GLU A 15 11.43 22.93 3.80
CA GLU A 15 12.50 23.90 3.48
C GLU A 15 13.99 23.56 3.67
N LYS A 16 14.41 22.38 4.17
CA LYS A 16 15.86 22.02 4.20
C LYS A 16 16.24 20.64 3.64
N ASN A 17 15.43 20.08 2.75
CA ASN A 17 15.59 18.68 2.32
C ASN A 17 16.62 18.44 1.20
N TYR A 18 16.96 19.42 0.36
CA TYR A 18 17.82 19.17 -0.81
C TYR A 18 19.26 18.76 -0.45
N ILE A 19 19.82 19.31 0.63
CA ILE A 19 21.20 19.03 1.05
C ILE A 19 21.30 17.75 1.91
N ARG A 20 20.19 17.27 2.49
CA ARG A 20 20.18 16.09 3.38
C ARG A 20 20.08 14.76 2.61
N ILE A 21 19.61 14.78 1.36
CA ILE A 21 19.38 13.60 0.52
C ILE A 21 20.70 13.04 -0.07
N THR A 22 21.78 13.83 -0.14
CA THR A 22 23.02 13.39 -0.80
C THR A 22 23.96 12.57 0.11
N ARG A 23 23.74 12.52 1.43
CA ARG A 23 24.67 11.92 2.41
C ARG A 23 24.16 10.68 3.17
N SER A 24 22.91 10.24 3.01
CA SER A 24 22.45 8.99 3.64
C SER A 24 22.68 7.78 2.74
N LEU A 25 23.05 6.64 3.34
CA LEU A 25 23.12 5.34 2.67
C LEU A 25 21.73 4.83 2.26
N ASN A 26 20.69 5.18 3.03
CA ASN A 26 19.30 4.91 2.70
C ASN A 26 18.59 6.24 2.39
N ARG A 27 18.24 6.47 1.14
CA ARG A 27 17.56 7.69 0.68
C ARG A 27 16.04 7.51 0.50
N GLY A 28 15.52 6.35 0.91
CA GLY A 28 14.10 5.99 0.81
C GLY A 28 13.76 5.25 -0.48
N ASN A 29 12.84 4.29 -0.37
CA ASN A 29 12.47 3.39 -1.47
C ASN A 29 11.97 4.13 -2.71
N PHE A 30 11.13 5.15 -2.54
CA PHE A 30 10.58 5.91 -3.67
C PHE A 30 11.68 6.57 -4.51
N LEU A 31 12.65 7.22 -3.87
CA LEU A 31 13.74 7.89 -4.58
C LEU A 31 14.64 6.89 -5.32
N GLU A 32 14.91 5.73 -4.73
CA GLU A 32 15.71 4.69 -5.39
C GLU A 32 14.97 4.07 -6.59
N ILE A 33 13.66 3.84 -6.47
CA ILE A 33 12.82 3.39 -7.59
C ILE A 33 12.80 4.43 -8.70
N LEU A 34 12.63 5.71 -8.36
CA LEU A 34 12.58 6.80 -9.33
C LEU A 34 13.91 6.96 -10.07
N LYS A 35 15.04 6.85 -9.38
CA LYS A 35 16.37 6.84 -10.01
C LYS A 35 16.56 5.66 -10.95
N TRP A 36 16.12 4.48 -10.53
CA TRP A 36 16.17 3.29 -11.37
C TRP A 36 15.31 3.49 -12.63
N ALA A 37 14.08 4.00 -12.48
CA ALA A 37 13.20 4.33 -13.60
C ALA A 37 13.82 5.37 -14.54
N ALA A 38 14.49 6.40 -14.00
CA ALA A 38 15.21 7.40 -14.78
C ALA A 38 16.43 6.85 -15.54
N GLN A 39 16.96 5.68 -15.17
CA GLN A 39 18.02 5.01 -15.95
C GLN A 39 17.45 4.22 -17.13
N THR A 40 16.17 3.86 -17.08
CA THR A 40 15.51 3.01 -18.08
C THR A 40 14.59 3.79 -19.02
N ASP A 41 14.02 4.91 -18.57
CA ASP A 41 13.05 5.71 -19.31
C ASP A 41 13.56 7.15 -19.50
N PRO A 42 13.82 7.58 -20.76
CA PRO A 42 14.29 8.93 -21.08
C PRO A 42 13.33 10.06 -20.65
N ILE A 43 12.02 9.79 -20.58
CA ILE A 43 11.01 10.77 -20.13
C ILE A 43 11.12 10.97 -18.61
N VAL A 44 11.27 9.89 -17.87
CA VAL A 44 11.49 9.97 -16.42
C VAL A 44 12.82 10.65 -16.14
N GLN A 45 13.85 10.36 -16.95
CA GLN A 45 15.16 11.00 -16.85
C GLN A 45 15.09 12.51 -17.05
N SER A 46 14.40 12.99 -18.08
CA SER A 46 14.29 14.42 -18.37
C SER A 46 13.52 15.15 -17.26
N ILE A 47 12.42 14.60 -16.76
CA ILE A 47 11.69 15.22 -15.64
C ILE A 47 12.53 15.20 -14.35
N PHE A 48 13.33 14.15 -14.14
CA PHE A 48 14.21 14.04 -12.99
C PHE A 48 15.40 15.03 -13.04
N GLN A 49 15.93 15.36 -14.23
CA GLN A 49 17.09 16.23 -14.41
C GLN A 49 16.74 17.70 -14.72
N ASP A 50 15.70 17.94 -15.55
CA ASP A 50 15.34 19.24 -16.12
C ASP A 50 14.18 19.93 -15.38
N SER A 51 13.81 19.43 -14.21
CA SER A 51 12.71 20.01 -13.44
C SER A 51 13.04 21.43 -12.99
N THR A 52 12.60 22.41 -13.79
CA THR A 52 12.33 23.77 -13.32
C THR A 52 11.50 23.65 -12.04
N SER A 53 11.82 24.47 -11.03
CA SER A 53 11.52 24.31 -9.59
C SER A 53 10.11 23.83 -9.16
N ASN A 54 9.13 23.77 -10.07
CA ASN A 54 7.73 23.50 -9.79
C ASN A 54 7.18 22.17 -10.37
N ALA A 55 7.93 21.46 -11.23
CA ALA A 55 7.45 20.23 -11.88
C ALA A 55 8.40 19.05 -11.61
N THR A 56 8.45 18.60 -10.36
CA THR A 56 9.30 17.46 -9.96
C THR A 56 8.43 16.27 -9.55
N TYR A 57 8.83 15.05 -9.93
CA TYR A 57 8.30 13.80 -9.35
C TYR A 57 8.57 13.69 -7.83
N LEU A 58 9.36 14.60 -7.27
CA LEU A 58 9.68 14.70 -5.86
C LEU A 58 8.75 15.65 -5.10
N SER A 59 7.83 16.34 -5.77
CA SER A 59 6.79 17.11 -5.08
C SER A 59 5.85 16.18 -4.31
N HIS A 60 5.35 16.64 -3.16
CA HIS A 60 4.45 15.85 -2.32
C HIS A 60 3.19 15.42 -3.07
N ASP A 61 2.61 16.32 -3.86
CA ASP A 61 1.39 16.06 -4.61
C ASP A 61 1.57 14.94 -5.63
N ILE A 62 2.64 15.00 -6.43
CA ILE A 62 2.94 13.99 -7.43
C ILE A 62 3.32 12.65 -6.79
N GLN A 63 4.05 12.66 -5.68
CA GLN A 63 4.35 11.43 -4.93
C GLN A 63 3.08 10.74 -4.45
N ASN A 64 2.15 11.50 -3.87
CA ASN A 64 0.89 10.95 -3.39
C ASN A 64 0.00 10.45 -4.53
N GLU A 65 -0.03 11.15 -5.66
CA GLU A 65 -0.75 10.71 -6.85
C GLU A 65 -0.22 9.37 -7.36
N ILE A 66 1.11 9.22 -7.49
CA ILE A 66 1.74 7.97 -7.89
C ILE A 66 1.42 6.84 -6.91
N ILE A 67 1.56 7.11 -5.60
CA ILE A 67 1.23 6.14 -4.55
C ILE A 67 -0.23 5.71 -4.65
N HIS A 68 -1.14 6.66 -4.87
CA HIS A 68 -2.56 6.39 -5.01
C HIS A 68 -2.84 5.50 -6.23
N ILE A 69 -2.30 5.85 -7.41
CA ILE A 69 -2.44 5.07 -8.65
C ILE A 69 -1.93 3.64 -8.44
N MET A 70 -0.72 3.48 -7.87
CA MET A 70 -0.15 2.16 -7.58
C MET A 70 -1.02 1.38 -6.60
N SER A 71 -1.52 2.02 -5.55
CA SER A 71 -2.38 1.37 -4.56
C SER A 71 -3.70 0.89 -5.16
N SER A 72 -4.32 1.70 -6.04
CA SER A 72 -5.53 1.33 -6.76
C SER A 72 -5.29 0.13 -7.67
N GLN A 73 -4.21 0.16 -8.47
CA GLN A 73 -3.87 -0.95 -9.36
C GLN A 73 -3.66 -2.26 -8.59
N ILE A 74 -2.92 -2.22 -7.47
CA ILE A 74 -2.69 -3.40 -6.63
C ILE A 74 -4.02 -3.93 -6.09
N ARG A 75 -4.93 -3.06 -5.64
CA ARG A 75 -6.25 -3.46 -5.12
C ARG A 75 -7.14 -4.05 -6.21
N GLU A 76 -7.12 -3.49 -7.41
CA GLU A 76 -7.83 -4.03 -8.58
C GLU A 76 -7.31 -5.42 -8.95
N ASP A 77 -5.99 -5.60 -8.98
CA ASP A 77 -5.37 -6.91 -9.23
C ASP A 77 -5.77 -7.93 -8.17
N ILE A 78 -5.85 -7.49 -6.90
CA ILE A 78 -6.33 -8.33 -5.80
C ILE A 78 -7.80 -8.71 -6.01
N ALA A 79 -8.68 -7.76 -6.27
CA ALA A 79 -10.10 -8.04 -6.54
C ALA A 79 -10.26 -9.01 -7.73
N PHE A 80 -9.49 -8.83 -8.80
CA PHE A 80 -9.50 -9.71 -9.96
C PHE A 80 -8.99 -11.13 -9.66
N MET A 81 -8.06 -11.28 -8.71
CA MET A 81 -7.63 -12.60 -8.23
C MET A 81 -8.71 -13.30 -7.41
N LEU A 82 -9.58 -12.54 -6.73
CA LEU A 82 -10.67 -13.09 -5.93
C LEU A 82 -11.90 -13.46 -6.77
N THR A 83 -12.00 -13.03 -8.02
CA THR A 83 -13.10 -13.42 -8.91
C THR A 83 -13.17 -14.95 -9.02
N ASN A 84 -14.29 -15.53 -8.58
CA ASN A 84 -14.52 -16.99 -8.50
C ASN A 84 -13.62 -17.72 -7.49
N CYS A 85 -13.12 -17.03 -6.46
CA CYS A 85 -12.32 -17.62 -5.39
C CYS A 85 -12.97 -17.32 -4.03
N ASN A 86 -13.03 -18.34 -3.16
CA ASN A 86 -13.41 -18.13 -1.77
C ASN A 86 -12.23 -17.55 -0.98
N TYR A 87 -12.52 -16.63 -0.06
CA TYR A 87 -11.51 -16.00 0.78
C TYR A 87 -11.96 -15.90 2.23
N ALA A 88 -11.01 -15.94 3.15
CA ALA A 88 -11.21 -15.56 4.54
C ALA A 88 -10.82 -14.09 4.73
N LEU A 89 -11.62 -13.37 5.50
CA LEU A 89 -11.32 -12.01 5.92
C LEU A 89 -10.58 -12.06 7.26
N MET A 90 -9.48 -11.32 7.34
CA MET A 90 -8.73 -11.09 8.56
C MET A 90 -8.77 -9.59 8.85
N ALA A 91 -9.25 -9.23 10.04
CA ALA A 91 -9.31 -7.85 10.49
C ALA A 91 -8.62 -7.75 11.85
N ASP A 92 -7.69 -6.81 12.00
CA ASP A 92 -6.95 -6.59 13.25
C ASP A 92 -6.98 -5.11 13.63
N GLU A 93 -7.34 -4.86 14.89
CA GLU A 93 -7.45 -3.52 15.46
C GLU A 93 -6.09 -3.08 16.01
N CYS A 94 -5.67 -1.88 15.65
CA CYS A 94 -4.48 -1.26 16.21
C CYS A 94 -4.76 0.18 16.64
N ARG A 95 -4.18 0.57 17.76
CA ARG A 95 -4.13 1.96 18.24
C ARG A 95 -2.81 2.58 17.85
N ASP A 96 -2.87 3.67 17.09
CA ASP A 96 -1.66 4.42 16.76
C ASP A 96 -1.21 5.33 17.92
N ILE A 97 -0.01 5.89 17.80
CA ILE A 97 0.60 6.77 18.80
C ILE A 97 -0.16 8.09 19.02
N SER A 98 -1.12 8.41 18.14
CA SER A 98 -2.00 9.58 18.25
C SER A 98 -3.37 9.23 18.85
N ASP A 99 -3.49 8.04 19.45
CA ASP A 99 -4.70 7.48 20.05
C ASP A 99 -5.84 7.29 19.02
N ARG A 100 -5.50 7.22 17.74
CA ARG A 100 -6.47 6.87 16.69
C ARG A 100 -6.49 5.36 16.53
N GLN A 101 -7.70 4.83 16.55
CA GLN A 101 -7.94 3.42 16.30
C GLN A 101 -8.09 3.19 14.80
N GLN A 102 -7.44 2.14 14.31
CA GLN A 102 -7.45 1.74 12.92
C GLN A 102 -7.71 0.25 12.83
N LEU A 103 -8.53 -0.14 11.86
CA LEU A 103 -8.75 -1.53 11.50
C LEU A 103 -7.93 -1.88 10.27
N SER A 104 -6.95 -2.77 10.42
CA SER A 104 -6.23 -3.33 9.28
C SER A 104 -7.04 -4.48 8.67
N ILE A 105 -7.16 -4.49 7.34
CA ILE A 105 -7.94 -5.49 6.61
C ILE A 105 -7.01 -6.27 5.67
N VAL A 106 -6.99 -7.58 5.86
CA VAL A 106 -6.22 -8.55 5.08
C VAL A 106 -7.18 -9.61 4.57
N ILE A 107 -6.98 -10.06 3.34
CA ILE A 107 -7.67 -11.22 2.79
C ILE A 107 -6.70 -12.38 2.66
N ARG A 108 -7.20 -13.59 2.93
CA ARG A 108 -6.46 -14.84 2.77
C ARG A 108 -7.23 -15.76 1.84
N PHE A 109 -6.59 -16.25 0.78
CA PHE A 109 -7.23 -17.15 -0.17
C PHE A 109 -6.23 -18.18 -0.71
N VAL A 110 -6.74 -19.26 -1.29
CA VAL A 110 -5.91 -20.29 -1.93
C VAL A 110 -5.84 -20.01 -3.42
N ARG A 111 -4.63 -19.96 -3.97
CA ARG A 111 -4.39 -19.69 -5.38
C ARG A 111 -3.71 -20.88 -6.04
N GLY A 112 -4.35 -21.42 -7.08
CA GLY A 112 -3.73 -22.38 -7.98
C GLY A 112 -2.55 -21.78 -8.74
N VAL A 113 -1.47 -22.54 -8.87
CA VAL A 113 -0.25 -22.10 -9.58
C VAL A 113 -0.47 -22.13 -11.09
N ASN A 114 -1.19 -23.12 -11.60
CA ASN A 114 -1.49 -23.30 -13.02
C ASN A 114 -2.97 -22.97 -13.29
N ASP A 115 -3.23 -22.03 -14.20
CA ASP A 115 -4.58 -21.65 -14.66
C ASP A 115 -5.57 -21.28 -13.54
N ARG A 116 -5.07 -20.86 -12.37
CA ARG A 116 -5.85 -20.54 -11.15
C ARG A 116 -6.68 -21.71 -10.61
N LYS A 117 -6.52 -22.92 -11.13
CA LYS A 117 -7.25 -24.09 -10.65
C LYS A 117 -6.61 -24.61 -9.38
N ILE A 118 -7.43 -24.87 -8.37
CA ILE A 118 -6.95 -25.41 -7.10
C ILE A 118 -6.52 -26.86 -7.32
N ASP A 119 -5.23 -27.10 -7.15
CA ASP A 119 -4.56 -28.40 -7.23
C ASP A 119 -3.58 -28.59 -6.05
N ALA A 120 -2.82 -29.69 -6.08
CA ALA A 120 -1.85 -30.04 -5.04
C ALA A 120 -0.68 -29.04 -4.92
N LEU A 121 -0.46 -28.16 -5.90
CA LEU A 121 0.59 -27.14 -5.88
C LEU A 121 0.06 -25.76 -5.45
N SER A 122 -1.24 -25.66 -5.14
CA SER A 122 -1.86 -24.39 -4.73
C SER A 122 -1.18 -23.79 -3.51
N VAL A 123 -1.10 -22.47 -3.48
CA VAL A 123 -0.46 -21.71 -2.40
C VAL A 123 -1.49 -20.86 -1.68
N VAL A 124 -1.33 -20.72 -0.37
CA VAL A 124 -2.06 -19.72 0.41
C VAL A 124 -1.44 -18.36 0.11
N LYS A 125 -2.29 -17.39 -0.24
CA LYS A 125 -1.90 -16.01 -0.45
C LYS A 125 -2.63 -15.12 0.54
N GLU A 126 -1.87 -14.21 1.14
CA GLU A 126 -2.37 -13.14 1.99
C GLU A 126 -2.12 -11.80 1.31
N CYS A 127 -3.16 -10.97 1.22
CA CYS A 127 -3.07 -9.65 0.63
C CYS A 127 -3.63 -8.61 1.61
N PHE A 128 -2.79 -7.64 1.97
CA PHE A 128 -3.26 -6.45 2.68
C PHE A 128 -4.06 -5.56 1.73
N LEU A 129 -5.28 -5.19 2.13
CA LEU A 129 -6.15 -4.30 1.34
C LEU A 129 -6.01 -2.84 1.78
N GLY A 130 -5.84 -2.61 3.08
CA GLY A 130 -5.74 -1.27 3.64
C GLY A 130 -6.11 -1.23 5.10
N SER A 131 -6.09 -0.02 5.66
CA SER A 131 -6.63 0.28 6.97
C SER A 131 -7.81 1.24 6.88
N VAL A 132 -8.73 1.09 7.82
CA VAL A 132 -9.91 1.96 7.97
C VAL A 132 -9.79 2.66 9.32
N ALA A 133 -9.90 3.98 9.34
CA ALA A 133 -9.98 4.73 10.59
C ALA A 133 -11.32 4.48 11.28
N LEU A 134 -11.28 4.24 12.58
CA LEU A 134 -12.44 3.97 13.40
C LEU A 134 -12.65 5.11 14.40
N ASP A 135 -13.87 5.66 14.40
CA ASP A 135 -14.31 6.68 15.36
C ASP A 135 -15.06 6.04 16.55
N GLU A 136 -15.68 4.87 16.32
CA GLU A 136 -16.50 4.12 17.29
C GLU A 136 -16.21 2.61 17.19
N PHE A 137 -16.44 1.87 18.29
CA PHE A 137 -15.98 0.47 18.50
C PHE A 137 -17.09 -0.52 18.80
N ASP A 138 -18.34 -0.19 18.46
CA ASP A 138 -19.40 -1.18 18.52
C ASP A 138 -19.31 -2.16 17.33
N ALA A 139 -19.82 -3.37 17.55
CA ALA A 139 -19.74 -4.45 16.57
C ALA A 139 -20.46 -4.12 15.26
N GLU A 140 -21.52 -3.30 15.30
CA GLU A 140 -22.29 -2.93 14.11
C GLU A 140 -21.51 -1.93 13.25
N THR A 141 -20.95 -0.87 13.85
CA THR A 141 -20.09 0.09 13.16
C THR A 141 -18.89 -0.60 12.53
N LEU A 142 -18.24 -1.52 13.25
CA LEU A 142 -17.10 -2.26 12.73
C LEU A 142 -17.48 -3.12 11.52
N ALA A 143 -18.58 -3.88 11.63
CA ALA A 143 -19.08 -4.72 10.54
C ALA A 143 -19.44 -3.87 9.30
N ASN A 144 -20.14 -2.75 9.50
CA ASN A 144 -20.50 -1.83 8.42
C ASN A 144 -19.27 -1.23 7.74
N LYS A 145 -18.26 -0.79 8.52
CA LYS A 145 -17.01 -0.24 7.98
C LYS A 145 -16.25 -1.27 7.13
N ILE A 146 -16.20 -2.53 7.56
CA ILE A 146 -15.60 -3.62 6.79
C ILE A 146 -16.37 -3.83 5.48
N VAL A 147 -17.70 -3.94 5.56
CA VAL A 147 -18.57 -4.18 4.40
C VAL A 147 -18.44 -3.06 3.38
N ASP A 148 -18.50 -1.81 3.83
CA ASP A 148 -18.39 -0.63 2.95
C ASP A 148 -17.00 -0.55 2.32
N PHE A 149 -15.95 -0.88 3.07
CA PHE A 149 -14.60 -0.94 2.54
C PHE A 149 -14.46 -2.01 1.44
N LEU A 150 -14.96 -3.23 1.66
CA LEU A 150 -14.91 -4.29 0.64
C LEU A 150 -15.74 -3.95 -0.60
N LYS A 151 -16.92 -3.35 -0.42
CA LYS A 151 -17.75 -2.84 -1.53
C LYS A 151 -17.03 -1.78 -2.34
N SER A 152 -16.30 -0.86 -1.69
CA SER A 152 -15.53 0.19 -2.39
C SER A 152 -14.42 -0.38 -3.28
N LEU A 153 -13.97 -1.61 -3.00
CA LEU A 153 -12.97 -2.35 -3.77
C LEU A 153 -13.58 -3.35 -4.78
N ASN A 154 -14.90 -3.35 -4.94
CA ASN A 154 -15.64 -4.32 -5.77
C ASN A 154 -15.38 -5.79 -5.37
N ILE A 155 -15.17 -6.05 -4.08
CA ILE A 155 -15.00 -7.41 -3.55
C ILE A 155 -16.36 -7.91 -3.04
N SER A 156 -16.86 -9.02 -3.59
CA SER A 156 -18.14 -9.61 -3.16
C SER A 156 -18.01 -10.30 -1.80
N LEU A 157 -19.00 -10.11 -0.93
CA LEU A 157 -19.12 -10.81 0.35
C LEU A 157 -19.60 -12.25 0.19
N ASP A 158 -20.23 -12.60 -0.94
CA ASP A 158 -20.77 -13.95 -1.17
C ASP A 158 -19.68 -15.02 -1.23
N SER A 159 -18.45 -14.61 -1.55
CA SER A 159 -17.27 -15.48 -1.60
C SER A 159 -16.47 -15.47 -0.29
N CYS A 160 -16.92 -14.72 0.71
CA CYS A 160 -16.31 -14.71 2.04
C CYS A 160 -16.69 -15.98 2.80
N ILE A 161 -15.71 -16.76 3.22
CA ILE A 161 -15.88 -17.92 4.11
C ILE A 161 -15.53 -17.51 5.54
N CYS A 162 -16.49 -17.68 6.45
CA CYS A 162 -16.35 -17.40 7.89
C CYS A 162 -15.89 -18.66 8.63
#